data_AF-A0A2X2BGR6-F1
#
_entry.id   AF-A0A2X2BGR6-F1
#
_cell.length_a   1.000
_cell.length_b   1.000
_cell.length_c   1.000
_cell.angle_alpha   90.00
_cell.angle_beta   90.00
_cell.angle_gamma   90.00
#
_symmetry.space_group_name_H-M   'P 1'
#
loop_
_entity.id
_entity.type
_entity.pdbx_description
1 polymer ?
#
loop_
_entity_poly.entity_id
_entity_poly.type
_entity_poly.pdbx_seq_one_letter_code
_entity_poly.pdbx_strand_id
1 'polypeptide(L)'
;MSPFQLGQERLALVGESGSGKSMTARSLMGLVRKPGKVSADKLHFMGDDLLAYSPKQWNQLRGKTISMVLQDPRYALNPVKNHLSASRRNGKTPSKIIP
;
A
#
# COMPACT_ATOMS: atom_id res chain seq x y z
N MET A 1 -12.39 23.51 9.15
CA MET A 1 -12.87 22.16 9.54
C MET A 1 -12.12 21.74 10.78
N SER A 2 -12.80 21.25 11.80
CA SER A 2 -12.16 20.66 12.98
C SER A 2 -11.47 19.34 12.58
N PRO A 3 -10.27 19.03 13.10
CA PRO A 3 -9.65 17.72 12.89
C PRO A 3 -10.55 16.65 13.52
N PHE A 4 -10.73 15.53 12.82
CA PHE A 4 -11.41 14.36 13.36
C PHE A 4 -10.35 13.36 13.82
N GLN A 5 -10.49 12.82 15.03
CA GLN A 5 -9.54 11.88 15.63
C GLN A 5 -10.26 10.58 15.96
N LEU A 6 -9.65 9.46 15.55
CA LEU A 6 -10.15 8.11 15.81
C LEU A 6 -9.20 7.40 16.78
N GLY A 7 -9.78 6.80 17.82
CA GLY A 7 -9.12 5.81 18.67
C GLY A 7 -9.39 4.39 18.15
N GLN A 8 -9.88 3.52 19.04
CA GLN A 8 -10.31 2.16 18.70
C GLN A 8 -11.78 2.13 18.28
N GLU A 9 -12.11 2.84 17.22
CA GLU A 9 -13.48 3.02 16.75
C GLU A 9 -13.67 2.50 15.33
N ARG A 10 -14.92 2.23 14.96
CA ARG A 10 -15.29 1.89 13.58
C ARG A 10 -15.84 3.14 12.90
N LEU A 11 -15.09 3.67 11.94
CA LEU A 11 -15.55 4.77 11.08
C LEU A 11 -16.12 4.22 9.77
N ALA A 12 -17.25 4.76 9.34
CA ALA A 12 -17.79 4.55 8.01
C ALA A 12 -17.76 5.87 7.21
N LEU A 13 -17.28 5.79 5.97
CA LEU A 13 -17.37 6.89 4.99
C LEU A 13 -18.51 6.59 4.02
N VAL A 14 -19.61 7.34 4.12
CA VAL A 14 -20.85 7.10 3.38
C VAL A 14 -21.10 8.22 2.36
N GLY A 15 -21.74 7.89 1.24
CA GLY A 15 -22.09 8.83 0.17
C GLY A 15 -22.42 8.10 -1.13
N GLU A 16 -22.91 8.83 -2.12
CA GLU A 16 -23.32 8.30 -3.44
C GLU A 16 -22.18 7.72 -4.26
N SER A 17 -22.49 6.91 -5.28
CA SER A 17 -21.47 6.43 -6.23
C SER A 17 -20.71 7.61 -6.85
N GLY A 18 -19.38 7.49 -6.96
CA GLY A 18 -18.56 8.58 -7.50
C GLY A 18 -18.19 9.71 -6.52
N SER A 19 -18.74 9.73 -5.30
CA SER A 19 -18.45 10.80 -4.30
C SER A 19 -17.02 10.82 -3.73
N GLY A 20 -16.12 10.00 -4.27
CA GLY A 20 -14.70 9.99 -3.87
C GLY A 20 -14.33 9.01 -2.74
N LYS A 21 -15.27 8.28 -2.14
CA LYS A 21 -14.98 7.35 -1.00
C LYS A 21 -13.78 6.43 -1.24
N SER A 22 -13.75 5.72 -2.36
CA SER A 22 -12.66 4.81 -2.70
C SER A 22 -11.35 5.55 -2.99
N MET A 23 -11.42 6.80 -3.48
CA MET A 23 -10.24 7.64 -3.70
C MET A 23 -9.67 8.14 -2.38
N THR A 24 -10.53 8.55 -1.43
CA THR A 24 -10.15 8.91 -0.07
C THR A 24 -9.45 7.76 0.62
N ALA A 25 -10.03 6.55 0.60
CA ALA A 25 -9.40 5.37 1.18
C ALA A 25 -8.03 5.05 0.55
N ARG A 26 -7.90 5.16 -0.79
CA ARG A 26 -6.61 4.99 -1.48
C ARG A 26 -5.60 6.08 -1.12
N SER A 27 -6.05 7.31 -0.88
CA SER A 27 -5.19 8.44 -0.50
C SER A 27 -4.60 8.23 0.89
N LEU A 28 -5.42 7.79 1.85
CA LEU A 28 -4.97 7.42 3.20
C LEU A 28 -3.97 6.26 3.18
N MET A 29 -4.07 5.36 2.20
CA MET A 29 -3.21 4.18 2.05
C MET A 29 -1.95 4.41 1.17
N GLY A 30 -1.71 5.63 0.69
CA GLY A 30 -0.60 5.91 -0.23
C GLY A 30 -0.68 5.11 -1.54
N LEU A 31 -1.90 4.88 -2.04
CA LEU A 31 -2.22 4.08 -3.24
C LEU A 31 -2.73 4.91 -4.42
N VAL A 32 -2.67 6.25 -4.34
CA VAL A 32 -3.00 7.13 -5.47
C VAL A 32 -1.93 6.96 -6.55
N ARG A 33 -2.37 6.61 -7.77
CA ARG A 33 -1.47 6.43 -8.92
C ARG A 33 -1.13 7.79 -9.52
N LYS A 34 0.09 7.93 -10.05
CA LYS A 34 0.48 9.09 -10.86
C LYS A 34 -0.51 9.28 -12.03
N PRO A 35 -0.84 10.53 -12.41
CA PRO A 35 -0.29 11.79 -11.92
C PRO A 35 -0.93 12.33 -10.62
N GLY A 36 -1.86 11.59 -10.00
CA GLY A 36 -2.52 12.03 -8.76
C GLY A 36 -1.54 12.29 -7.63
N LYS A 37 -1.83 13.32 -6.83
CA LYS A 37 -1.06 13.72 -5.65
C LYS A 37 -1.97 13.76 -4.43
N VAL A 38 -1.45 13.32 -3.29
CA VAL A 38 -2.11 13.45 -1.99
C VAL A 38 -1.51 14.65 -1.29
N SER A 39 -2.37 15.56 -0.81
CA SER A 39 -1.99 16.71 0.00
C SER A 39 -2.89 16.77 1.23
N ALA A 40 -2.30 17.06 2.38
CA ALA A 40 -2.99 17.30 3.63
C ALA A 40 -2.12 18.20 4.51
N ASP A 41 -2.71 18.89 5.48
CA ASP A 41 -1.94 19.61 6.50
C ASP A 41 -1.19 18.63 7.42
N LYS A 42 -1.82 17.50 7.75
CA LYS A 42 -1.26 16.42 8.57
C LYS A 42 -1.84 15.07 8.15
N LEU A 43 -0.99 14.04 8.09
CA LEU A 43 -1.40 12.64 7.95
C LEU A 43 -0.48 11.77 8.80
N HIS A 44 -0.83 11.61 10.07
CA HIS A 44 0.01 10.87 11.02
C HIS A 44 -0.60 9.51 11.36
N PHE A 45 0.26 8.52 11.54
CA PHE A 45 -0.13 7.22 12.06
C PHE A 45 0.93 6.72 13.04
N MET A 46 0.52 6.41 14.27
CA MET A 46 1.39 5.96 15.36
C MET A 46 2.64 6.85 15.59
N GLY A 47 2.51 8.16 15.34
CA GLY A 47 3.59 9.14 15.53
C GLY A 47 4.39 9.46 14.27
N ASP A 48 4.22 8.69 13.20
CA ASP A 48 4.93 8.91 11.94
C ASP A 48 4.12 9.80 10.97
N ASP A 49 4.80 10.74 10.30
CA ASP A 49 4.23 11.51 9.19
C ASP A 49 4.27 10.72 7.88
N LEU A 50 3.10 10.28 7.43
CA LEU A 50 2.96 9.46 6.23
C LEU A 50 3.10 10.27 4.93
N LEU A 51 3.00 11.60 4.96
CA LEU A 51 3.21 12.42 3.75
C LEU A 51 4.68 12.37 3.28
N ALA A 52 5.61 12.18 4.21
CA ALA A 52 7.05 12.10 3.95
C ALA A 52 7.53 10.68 3.59
N TYR A 53 6.63 9.68 3.56
CA TYR A 53 7.03 8.29 3.35
C TYR A 53 7.54 8.04 1.93
N SER A 54 8.74 7.46 1.86
CA SER A 54 9.26 6.85 0.64
C SER A 54 8.42 5.62 0.24
N PRO A 55 8.51 5.16 -1.03
CA PRO A 55 7.84 3.92 -1.46
C PRO A 55 8.20 2.69 -0.61
N LYS A 56 9.44 2.63 -0.09
CA LYS A 56 9.90 1.53 0.77
C LYS A 56 9.21 1.55 2.13
N GLN A 57 9.08 2.72 2.76
CA GLN A 57 8.38 2.88 4.05
C GLN A 57 6.89 2.54 3.90
N TRP A 58 6.24 3.01 2.82
CA TRP A 58 4.87 2.61 2.49
C TRP A 58 4.71 1.09 2.33
N ASN A 59 5.66 0.42 1.69
CA ASN A 59 5.62 -1.03 1.53
C ASN A 59 5.85 -1.79 2.85
N GLN A 60 6.60 -1.22 3.80
CA GLN A 60 6.79 -1.83 5.12
C GLN A 60 5.57 -1.67 6.03
N LEU A 61 4.91 -0.50 5.97
CA LEU A 61 3.69 -0.22 6.75
C LEU A 61 2.51 -1.06 6.27
N ARG A 62 2.33 -1.16 4.95
CA ARG A 62 1.21 -1.88 4.34
C ARG A 62 1.37 -3.40 4.50
N GLY A 63 0.25 -4.08 4.77
CA GLY A 63 0.19 -5.53 4.91
C GLY A 63 0.60 -6.05 6.28
N LYS A 64 1.55 -5.39 6.96
CA LYS A 64 1.92 -5.73 8.35
C LYS A 64 1.11 -4.95 9.38
N THR A 65 0.95 -3.65 9.17
CA THR A 65 0.34 -2.75 10.18
C THR A 65 -1.00 -2.21 9.71
N ILE A 66 -1.12 -1.83 8.44
CA ILE A 66 -2.37 -1.36 7.85
C ILE A 66 -2.66 -2.15 6.57
N SER A 67 -3.90 -2.64 6.44
CA SER A 67 -4.33 -3.44 5.30
C SER A 67 -5.63 -2.89 4.71
N MET A 68 -5.76 -2.94 3.39
CA MET A 68 -6.97 -2.54 2.68
C MET A 68 -7.57 -3.74 1.97
N VAL A 69 -8.83 -4.03 2.26
CA VAL A 69 -9.63 -5.00 1.50
C VAL A 69 -10.40 -4.22 0.45
N LEU A 70 -10.07 -4.45 -0.83
CA LEU A 70 -10.71 -3.77 -1.95
C LEU A 70 -12.09 -4.37 -2.23
N GLN A 71 -13.02 -3.53 -2.74
CA GLN A 71 -14.38 -3.95 -3.09
C GLN A 71 -14.41 -5.09 -4.12
N ASP A 72 -13.46 -5.12 -5.07
CA ASP A 72 -13.24 -6.28 -5.94
C ASP A 72 -11.78 -6.77 -5.82
N PRO A 73 -11.52 -7.82 -5.03
CA PRO A 73 -10.17 -8.32 -4.82
C PRO A 73 -9.60 -9.07 -6.03
N ARG A 74 -10.43 -9.41 -7.04
CA ARG A 74 -10.02 -10.25 -8.18
C ARG A 74 -8.94 -9.61 -9.05
N TYR A 75 -8.85 -8.28 -9.06
CA TYR A 75 -7.84 -7.54 -9.82
C TYR A 75 -6.55 -7.26 -9.04
N ALA A 76 -6.50 -7.57 -7.74
CA ALA A 76 -5.36 -7.25 -6.88
C ALA A 76 -4.37 -8.41 -6.74
N LEU A 77 -4.81 -9.64 -7.00
CA LEU A 77 -3.99 -10.84 -6.92
C LEU A 77 -3.42 -11.16 -8.30
N ASN A 78 -2.10 -11.16 -8.43
CA ASN A 78 -1.43 -11.82 -9.55
C ASN A 78 -1.14 -13.26 -9.12
N PRO A 79 -1.91 -14.26 -9.58
CA PRO A 79 -1.77 -15.65 -9.14
C PRO A 79 -0.45 -16.31 -9.55
N VAL A 80 0.37 -15.65 -10.37
CA VAL A 80 1.65 -16.18 -10.88
C VAL A 80 2.86 -15.75 -10.02
N LYS A 81 2.68 -14.89 -9.01
CA LYS A 81 3.76 -14.51 -8.08
C LYS A 81 3.72 -15.35 -6.80
N ASN A 82 4.33 -16.53 -6.85
CA ASN A 82 4.78 -17.21 -5.63
C ASN A 82 5.97 -16.45 -5.02
N HIS A 83 5.90 -16.10 -3.74
CA HIS A 83 7.00 -15.49 -2.98
C HIS A 83 8.20 -16.44 -2.72
N LEU A 84 8.33 -17.55 -3.46
CA LEU A 84 9.28 -18.63 -3.18
C LEU A 84 10.58 -18.63 -4.00
N SER A 85 10.85 -17.61 -4.84
CA SER A 85 12.07 -17.58 -5.67
C SER A 85 13.19 -16.66 -5.20
N ALA A 86 13.13 -16.09 -3.99
CA ALA A 86 14.19 -15.22 -3.47
C ALA A 86 15.20 -15.91 -2.52
N SER A 87 15.16 -17.24 -2.41
CA SER A 87 16.14 -18.00 -1.62
C SER A 87 16.61 -19.23 -2.39
N ARG A 88 17.64 -19.05 -3.23
CA ARG A 88 18.70 -20.05 -3.48
C ARG A 88 19.74 -19.52 -4.48
N ARG A 89 21.00 -19.58 -4.01
CA ARG A 89 22.27 -19.64 -4.73
C ARG A 89 23.04 -18.33 -4.99
N ASN A 90 23.68 -17.91 -3.90
CA ASN A 90 25.12 -17.67 -3.86
C ASN A 90 25.92 -18.69 -4.71
N GLY A 91 26.91 -18.21 -5.47
CA GLY A 91 28.18 -18.88 -5.76
C GLY A 91 28.19 -20.22 -6.51
N LYS A 92 28.36 -20.17 -7.84
CA LYS A 92 29.36 -20.93 -8.62
C LYS A 92 29.08 -20.78 -10.11
N THR A 93 30.04 -20.24 -10.84
CA THR A 93 30.18 -20.35 -12.29
C THR A 93 30.34 -21.83 -12.68
N PRO A 94 29.48 -22.41 -13.53
CA PRO A 94 29.82 -23.64 -14.22
C PRO A 94 30.60 -23.27 -15.49
N SER A 95 31.78 -23.86 -15.60
CA SER A 95 32.66 -23.85 -16.76
C SER A 95 31.94 -24.29 -18.04
N LYS A 96 32.39 -23.72 -19.16
CA LYS A 96 32.34 -24.31 -20.51
C LYS A 96 32.34 -25.83 -20.49
N ILE A 97 31.33 -26.44 -21.09
CA ILE A 97 31.43 -27.63 -21.95
C ILE A 97 30.34 -27.41 -23.01
N ILE A 98 30.68 -27.30 -24.29
CA ILE A 98 30.52 -28.31 -25.35
C ILE A 98 31.18 -27.70 -26.63
N PRO A 99 31.71 -28.50 -27.57
CA PRO A 99 32.37 -28.03 -28.81
C PRO A 99 31.53 -27.08 -29.66
#